data_AF-A0A7X8RDI1-F1
#
_entry.id   AF-A0A7X8RDI1-F1
#
_cell.length_a   1.000
_cell.length_b   1.000
_cell.length_c   1.000
_cell.angle_alpha   90.00
_cell.angle_beta   90.00
_cell.angle_gamma   90.00
#
_symmetry.space_group_name_H-M   'P 1'
#
loop_
_entity.id
_entity.type
_entity.pdbx_description
1 polymer ?
#
loop_
_entity_poly.entity_id
_entity_poly.type
_entity_poly.pdbx_seq_one_letter_code
_entity_poly.pdbx_strand_id
1 'polypeptide(L)' 'MSYLQQYQQKLVTAAQAVQVVKSGDWVEHAFGVCGANELDQALAQRVDELYD' A
#
# COMPACT_ATOMS: atom_id res chain seq x y z
N MET A 1 22.35 7.08 12.20
CA MET A 1 21.31 7.31 11.18
C MET A 1 20.13 7.99 11.87
N SER A 2 19.62 9.10 11.33
CA SER A 2 18.45 9.75 11.92
C SER A 2 17.16 9.11 11.40
N TYR A 3 16.10 9.07 12.23
CA TYR A 3 14.79 8.56 11.80
C TYR A 3 14.21 9.37 10.62
N LEU A 4 14.53 10.66 10.55
CA LEU A 4 14.12 11.52 9.43
C LEU A 4 14.71 11.06 8.09
N GLN A 5 15.98 10.65 8.07
CA GLN A 5 16.61 10.11 6.86
C GLN A 5 15.94 8.82 6.40
N GLN A 6 15.61 7.92 7.33
CA GLN A 6 14.91 6.67 6.98
C GLN A 6 13.48 6.94 6.48
N TYR A 7 12.77 7.89 7.07
CA TYR A 7 11.44 8.30 6.60
C TYR A 7 11.50 8.83 5.17
N GLN A 8 12.41 9.76 4.88
CA GLN A 8 12.60 10.33 3.54
C GLN A 8 12.93 9.26 2.49
N GLN A 9 13.69 8.23 2.87
CA GLN A 9 14.01 7.10 1.98
C GLN A 9 12.80 6.20 1.67
N LYS A 10 11.81 6.13 2.55
CA LYS A 10 10.62 5.26 2.42
C LYS A 10 9.38 5.99 1.93
N LEU A 11 9.41 7.32 1.87
CA LEU A 11 8.29 8.14 1.42
C LEU A 11 8.07 7.96 -0.08
N VAL A 12 6.93 7.38 -0.45
CA VAL A 12 6.54 7.05 -1.83
C VAL A 12 5.06 7.39 -2.06
N THR A 13 4.62 7.38 -3.33
CA THR A 13 3.20 7.55 -3.66
C THR A 13 2.39 6.29 -3.32
N ALA A 14 1.07 6.41 -3.14
CA ALA A 14 0.19 5.27 -2.88
C ALA A 14 0.30 4.20 -4.00
N ALA A 15 0.33 4.63 -5.26
CA ALA A 15 0.50 3.75 -6.41
C ALA A 15 1.82 2.96 -6.38
N GLN A 16 2.91 3.57 -5.93
CA GLN A 16 4.19 2.87 -5.74
C GLN A 16 4.16 1.94 -4.53
N ALA A 17 3.54 2.37 -3.43
CA ALA A 17 3.45 1.58 -2.21
C ALA A 17 2.72 0.26 -2.45
N VAL A 18 1.57 0.28 -3.14
CA VAL A 18 0.74 -0.93 -3.34
C VAL A 18 1.37 -1.95 -4.28
N GLN A 19 2.41 -1.61 -5.06
CA GLN A 19 3.12 -2.56 -5.95
C GLN A 19 3.76 -3.74 -5.21
N VAL A 20 3.95 -3.64 -3.90
CA VAL A 20 4.45 -4.73 -3.07
C VAL A 20 3.49 -5.93 -3.01
N VAL A 21 2.18 -5.70 -3.19
CA VAL A 21 1.14 -6.75 -3.19
C VAL A 21 1.23 -7.59 -4.46
N LYS A 22 1.21 -8.91 -4.29
CA LYS A 22 1.29 -9.94 -5.34
C LYS A 22 0.07 -10.86 -5.30
N SER A 23 -0.13 -11.59 -6.40
CA SER A 23 -1.16 -12.63 -6.47
C SER A 23 -0.93 -13.70 -5.40
N GLY A 24 -2.01 -14.11 -4.73
CA GLY A 24 -1.99 -15.02 -3.58
C GLY A 24 -1.60 -14.39 -2.23
N ASP A 25 -1.30 -13.08 -2.16
CA ASP A 25 -1.07 -12.41 -0.87
C ASP A 25 -2.40 -12.22 -0.12
N TRP A 26 -2.38 -12.47 1.19
CA TRP A 26 -3.45 -12.03 2.06
C TRP A 26 -3.22 -10.58 2.49
N VAL A 27 -4.15 -9.70 2.11
CA VAL A 27 -4.15 -8.27 2.47
C VAL A 27 -5.24 -7.99 3.50
N GLU A 28 -4.87 -7.33 4.61
CA GLU A 28 -5.81 -6.89 5.65
C GLU A 28 -5.97 -5.36 5.61
N HIS A 29 -7.23 -4.89 5.67
CA HIS A 29 -7.56 -3.48 5.77
C HIS A 29 -7.80 -3.07 7.23
N ALA A 30 -7.32 -1.89 7.58
CA ALA A 30 -7.52 -1.34 8.92
C ALA A 30 -9.01 -1.06 9.20
N PHE A 31 -9.40 -1.15 10.48
CA PHE A 31 -10.79 -1.01 10.88
C PHE A 31 -11.26 0.44 10.99
N GLY A 32 -12.44 0.73 10.43
CA GLY A 32 -13.17 1.99 10.62
C GLY A 32 -12.39 3.21 10.13
N VAL A 33 -12.24 4.21 11.00
CA VAL A 33 -11.59 5.49 10.67
C VAL A 33 -10.07 5.38 10.47
N CYS A 34 -9.48 4.21 10.77
CA CYS A 34 -8.06 3.96 10.57
C CYS A 34 -7.72 3.45 9.16
N GLY A 35 -8.72 3.33 8.27
CA GLY A 35 -8.52 2.93 6.88
C GLY A 35 -7.52 3.83 6.14
N ALA A 36 -6.67 3.22 5.32
CA ALA A 36 -5.70 3.93 4.50
C ALA A 36 -6.30 4.18 3.11
N ASN A 37 -7.28 5.09 3.05
CA ASN A 37 -8.13 5.31 1.87
C ASN A 37 -7.34 5.47 0.56
N GLU A 38 -6.21 6.18 0.57
CA GLU A 38 -5.36 6.38 -0.59
C GLU A 38 -4.68 5.09 -1.07
N LEU A 39 -4.28 4.21 -0.13
CA LEU A 39 -3.74 2.89 -0.45
C LEU A 39 -4.83 1.97 -0.96
N ASP A 40 -6.01 1.99 -0.34
CA ASP A 40 -7.17 1.18 -0.74
C ASP A 40 -7.61 1.54 -2.17
N GLN A 41 -7.70 2.84 -2.47
CA GLN A 41 -8.02 3.32 -3.81
C GLN A 41 -6.94 2.92 -4.84
N ALA A 42 -5.66 3.04 -4.50
CA ALA A 42 -4.57 2.65 -5.38
C ALA A 42 -4.52 1.13 -5.62
N LEU A 43 -4.81 0.32 -4.60
CA LEU A 43 -4.87 -1.13 -4.72
C LEU A 43 -6.07 -1.57 -5.57
N ALA A 44 -7.23 -0.91 -5.42
CA ALA A 44 -8.41 -1.20 -6.22
C ALA A 44 -8.21 -1.00 -7.73
N GLN A 45 -7.32 -0.07 -8.13
CA GLN A 45 -6.94 0.12 -9.53
C GLN A 45 -6.17 -1.07 -10.12
N ARG A 46 -5.60 -1.94 -9.28
CA ARG A 46 -4.83 -3.14 -9.69
C ARG A 46 -5.69 -4.41 -9.77
N VAL A 47 -7.02 -4.28 -9.75
CA VAL A 47 -7.95 -5.42 -9.74
C VAL A 47 -7.74 -6.37 -10.94
N ASP A 48 -7.36 -5.83 -12.10
CA ASP A 48 -7.11 -6.64 -13.31
C ASP A 48 -5.69 -7.25 -13.34
N GLU A 49 -4.82 -6.90 -12.39
CA GLU A 49 -3.43 -7.37 -12.31
C GLU A 49 -3.22 -8.48 -11.28
N LEU A 50 -4.13 -8.65 -10.32
CA LEU A 50 -3.95 -9.50 -9.14
C LEU A 50 -4.99 -10.64 -9.11
N TYR A 51 -4.51 -11.84 -8.76
CA TYR A 51 -5.29 -13.08 -8.76
C TYR A 51 -5.00 -13.90 -7.49
N ASP A 52 -5.85 -14.86 -7.16
CA ASP A 52 -5.65 -15.82 -6.06
C ASP A 52 -5.03 -17.13 -6.59
#